data_AF-A0A3B3XLY4-F1
#
_entry.id   AF-A0A3B3XLY4-F1
#
_cell.length_a   1.000
_cell.length_b   1.000
_cell.length_c   1.000
_cell.angle_alpha   90.00
_cell.angle_beta   90.00
_cell.angle_gamma   90.00
#
_symmetry.space_group_name_H-M   'P 1'
#
loop_
_entity.id
_entity.type
_entity.pdbx_description
1 polymer ?
#
loop_
_entity_poly.entity_id
_entity_poly.type
_entity_poly.pdbx_seq_one_letter_code
_entity_poly.pdbx_strand_id
1 'polypeptide(L)'
;MEECHYPSLLVIINPGVKVRGYGRVLRTLKRFSGGTQYLQERGAAVSWKESMDWRKKSNCTSQIPGVTEDHTSALSIYHYVDEPFLKELNKAMETMMVNVTTYEKDFHFKALHFLLMDSMTLLKPKECREVYVILEDGEKVPKINSTVKFASFTKVESDLRSIDVDGLTILKIKTCFYINLGDQLCLKNLGKILLSPAEVFTVERIDKKTVEDEKYTEVVLSHRDLQSNHNCVMFSRCKSISNPSKSKETVESVNP
;
A
#
# COMPACT_ATOMS: atom_id res chain seq x y z
N MET A 1 -18.00 19.75 -7.33
CA MET A 1 -17.75 18.49 -6.61
C MET A 1 -18.40 17.40 -7.44
N GLU A 2 -17.70 16.90 -8.45
CA GLU A 2 -18.16 15.72 -9.18
C GLU A 2 -17.53 14.50 -8.53
N GLU A 3 -18.38 13.66 -7.96
CA GLU A 3 -18.01 12.30 -7.58
C GLU A 3 -17.47 11.60 -8.82
N CYS A 4 -16.22 11.12 -8.75
CA CYS A 4 -15.77 10.07 -9.66
C CYS A 4 -16.60 8.83 -9.35
N HIS A 5 -17.78 8.76 -9.97
CA HIS A 5 -18.58 7.55 -10.02
C HIS A 5 -17.73 6.52 -10.77
N TYR A 6 -17.11 5.60 -10.03
CA TYR A 6 -16.45 4.41 -10.60
C TYR A 6 -17.50 3.75 -11.51
N PRO A 7 -17.37 3.82 -12.84
CA PRO A 7 -18.28 3.09 -13.68
C PRO A 7 -18.03 1.62 -13.37
N SER A 8 -19.11 0.96 -12.95
CA SER A 8 -19.13 -0.43 -12.50
C SER A 8 -18.19 -1.29 -13.34
N LEU A 9 -17.34 -2.05 -12.65
CA LEU A 9 -16.25 -2.89 -13.15
C LEU A 9 -16.68 -4.06 -14.06
N LEU A 10 -17.79 -3.93 -14.79
CA LEU A 10 -18.39 -4.95 -15.64
C LEU A 10 -17.64 -5.15 -16.96
N VAL A 11 -16.67 -4.30 -17.31
CA VAL A 11 -16.07 -4.27 -18.65
C VAL A 11 -14.64 -4.82 -18.71
N ILE A 12 -13.91 -4.89 -17.59
CA ILE A 12 -12.56 -5.51 -17.55
C ILE A 12 -12.60 -6.95 -17.03
N ILE A 13 -13.69 -7.34 -16.37
CA ILE A 13 -14.00 -8.74 -16.10
C ILE A 13 -14.98 -9.18 -17.18
N ASN A 14 -14.53 -10.04 -18.10
CA ASN A 14 -15.36 -10.67 -19.13
C ASN A 14 -16.79 -10.96 -18.59
N PRO A 15 -17.90 -10.51 -19.21
CA PRO A 15 -19.21 -10.36 -18.57
C PRO A 15 -19.89 -11.67 -18.12
N GLY A 16 -19.29 -12.82 -18.38
CA GLY A 16 -19.83 -14.13 -18.01
C GLY A 16 -19.30 -14.74 -16.71
N VAL A 17 -18.35 -14.11 -16.00
CA VAL A 17 -17.59 -14.82 -14.96
C VAL A 17 -17.86 -14.30 -13.55
N LYS A 18 -18.92 -14.82 -12.91
CA LYS A 18 -19.23 -14.67 -11.48
C LYS A 18 -18.01 -15.00 -10.61
N VAL A 19 -17.35 -14.01 -10.01
CA VAL A 19 -16.08 -14.16 -9.26
C VAL A 19 -16.33 -14.93 -7.96
N ARG A 20 -15.77 -16.13 -7.86
CA ARG A 20 -15.73 -16.96 -6.65
C ARG A 20 -14.27 -17.40 -6.46
N GLY A 21 -13.69 -17.00 -5.32
CA GLY A 21 -12.45 -17.50 -4.72
C GLY A 21 -11.14 -17.34 -5.50
N TYR A 22 -10.05 -17.21 -4.72
CA TYR A 22 -8.59 -17.23 -5.01
C TYR A 22 -8.11 -17.87 -6.32
N GLY A 23 -8.80 -18.90 -6.83
CA GLY A 23 -8.46 -19.55 -8.08
C GLY A 23 -8.34 -18.59 -9.27
N ARG A 24 -9.03 -17.45 -9.32
CA ARG A 24 -8.89 -16.49 -10.43
C ARG A 24 -7.78 -15.44 -10.24
N VAL A 25 -7.55 -14.92 -9.02
CA VAL A 25 -6.41 -14.02 -8.74
C VAL A 25 -5.08 -14.73 -8.98
N LEU A 26 -4.92 -15.96 -8.46
CA LEU A 26 -3.77 -16.81 -8.79
C LEU A 26 -3.69 -17.16 -10.27
N ARG A 27 -4.81 -17.48 -10.94
CA ARG A 27 -4.75 -17.78 -12.40
C ARG A 27 -4.35 -16.56 -13.21
N THR A 28 -4.73 -15.36 -12.79
CA THR A 28 -4.26 -14.11 -13.40
C THR A 28 -2.78 -13.93 -13.13
N LEU A 29 -2.31 -14.06 -11.88
CA LEU A 29 -0.89 -14.00 -11.54
C LEU A 29 -0.08 -15.04 -12.35
N LYS A 30 -0.47 -16.32 -12.29
CA LYS A 30 0.13 -17.47 -13.02
C LYS A 30 0.15 -17.34 -14.54
N ARG A 31 -0.74 -16.56 -15.16
CA ARG A 31 -0.82 -16.43 -16.61
C ARG A 31 0.25 -15.47 -17.16
N PHE A 32 0.91 -14.71 -16.29
CA PHE A 32 1.84 -13.64 -16.68
C PHE A 32 3.26 -13.82 -16.14
N SER A 33 3.55 -14.86 -15.37
CA SER A 33 4.80 -14.99 -14.62
C SER A 33 5.81 -16.01 -15.19
N GLY A 34 7.08 -15.61 -15.26
CA GLY A 34 8.22 -16.47 -15.57
C GLY A 34 8.67 -17.33 -14.37
N GLY A 35 9.62 -18.25 -14.60
CA GLY A 35 9.95 -19.34 -13.66
C GLY A 35 10.40 -18.96 -12.23
N THR A 36 11.01 -17.80 -12.02
CA THR A 36 11.42 -17.33 -10.67
C THR A 36 10.23 -16.74 -9.90
N GLN A 37 9.37 -16.01 -10.60
CA GLN A 37 8.13 -15.43 -10.08
C GLN A 37 7.13 -16.53 -9.67
N TYR A 38 7.20 -17.71 -10.29
CA TYR A 38 6.44 -18.91 -9.90
C TYR A 38 6.79 -19.47 -8.51
N LEU A 39 8.08 -19.44 -8.10
CA LEU A 39 8.49 -19.91 -6.77
C LEU A 39 8.06 -18.94 -5.67
N GLN A 40 7.97 -17.66 -6.00
CA GLN A 40 7.48 -16.61 -5.13
C GLN A 40 5.95 -16.58 -4.99
N GLU A 41 5.25 -16.87 -6.08
CA GLU A 41 3.81 -17.15 -6.05
C GLU A 41 3.47 -18.37 -5.19
N ARG A 42 4.39 -19.33 -5.03
CA ARG A 42 4.23 -20.41 -4.03
C ARG A 42 4.34 -19.87 -2.61
N GLY A 43 5.26 -18.97 -2.31
CA GLY A 43 5.35 -18.29 -1.00
C GLY A 43 4.05 -17.55 -0.68
N ALA A 44 3.58 -16.70 -1.59
CA ALA A 44 2.29 -16.02 -1.47
C ALA A 44 1.10 -16.99 -1.33
N ALA A 45 1.16 -18.16 -1.97
CA ALA A 45 0.12 -19.19 -1.85
C ALA A 45 0.13 -19.95 -0.53
N VAL A 46 1.30 -20.22 0.03
CA VAL A 46 1.44 -20.80 1.37
C VAL A 46 0.91 -19.81 2.41
N SER A 47 1.38 -18.56 2.36
CA SER A 47 0.95 -17.47 3.23
C SER A 47 -0.57 -17.21 3.18
N TRP A 48 -1.17 -17.28 1.98
CA TRP A 48 -2.62 -17.19 1.83
C TRP A 48 -3.35 -18.36 2.50
N LYS A 49 -2.87 -19.59 2.30
CA LYS A 49 -3.50 -20.78 2.88
C LYS A 49 -3.51 -20.69 4.40
N GLU A 50 -2.39 -20.31 4.99
CA GLU A 50 -2.28 -20.11 6.44
C GLU A 50 -3.21 -19.01 6.95
N SER A 51 -3.30 -17.89 6.22
CA SER A 51 -4.24 -16.81 6.55
C SER A 51 -5.70 -17.28 6.49
N MET A 52 -6.10 -18.04 5.47
CA MET A 52 -7.46 -18.55 5.34
C MET A 52 -7.81 -19.59 6.41
N ASP A 53 -6.86 -20.49 6.72
CA ASP A 53 -7.01 -21.47 7.80
C ASP A 53 -7.16 -20.77 9.15
N TRP A 54 -6.36 -19.73 9.41
CA TRP A 54 -6.51 -18.86 10.59
C TRP A 54 -7.87 -18.17 10.63
N ARG A 55 -8.32 -17.56 9.53
CA ARG A 55 -9.62 -16.87 9.48
C ARG A 55 -10.79 -17.80 9.76
N LYS A 56 -10.74 -19.00 9.19
CA LYS A 56 -11.75 -20.04 9.45
C LYS A 56 -11.72 -20.46 10.92
N LYS A 57 -10.54 -20.65 11.50
CA LYS A 57 -10.36 -21.00 12.92
C LYS A 57 -10.82 -19.88 13.87
N SER A 58 -10.59 -18.62 13.50
CA SER A 58 -10.87 -17.44 14.33
C SER A 58 -12.27 -16.86 14.13
N ASN A 59 -13.12 -17.47 13.28
CA ASN A 59 -14.41 -16.92 12.85
C ASN A 59 -14.28 -15.47 12.32
N CYS A 60 -13.17 -15.18 11.65
CA CYS A 60 -12.87 -13.87 11.11
C CYS A 60 -13.74 -13.58 9.88
N THR A 61 -14.88 -12.93 10.11
CA THR A 61 -15.75 -12.45 9.03
C THR A 61 -15.27 -11.09 8.55
N SER A 62 -15.33 -10.84 7.23
CA SER A 62 -15.09 -9.51 6.68
C SER A 62 -16.14 -8.56 7.26
N GLN A 63 -15.71 -7.62 8.10
CA GLN A 63 -16.63 -6.78 8.88
C GLN A 63 -17.28 -5.66 8.06
N ILE A 64 -16.83 -5.42 6.82
CA ILE A 64 -17.18 -4.22 6.06
C ILE A 64 -17.92 -4.60 4.76
N PRO A 65 -19.17 -4.12 4.57
CA PRO A 65 -19.90 -4.31 3.32
C PRO A 65 -19.08 -3.80 2.14
N GLY A 66 -18.89 -4.65 1.12
CA GLY A 66 -18.09 -4.33 -0.06
C GLY A 66 -16.70 -4.97 -0.08
N VAL A 67 -16.15 -5.34 1.08
CA VAL A 67 -14.86 -6.06 1.14
C VAL A 67 -15.09 -7.54 0.87
N THR A 68 -14.75 -7.97 -0.34
CA THR A 68 -14.85 -9.36 -0.80
C THR A 68 -13.70 -10.24 -0.30
N GLU A 69 -13.81 -11.57 -0.47
CA GLU A 69 -12.70 -12.50 -0.22
C GLU A 69 -11.41 -12.15 -0.98
N ASP A 70 -11.55 -11.55 -2.18
CA ASP A 70 -10.40 -11.14 -2.99
C ASP A 70 -9.65 -9.96 -2.36
N HIS A 71 -10.36 -9.00 -1.78
CA HIS A 71 -9.76 -7.88 -1.04
C HIS A 71 -8.98 -8.38 0.17
N THR A 72 -9.59 -9.24 0.99
CA THR A 72 -8.85 -9.78 2.12
C THR A 72 -7.68 -10.64 1.66
N SER A 73 -7.81 -11.40 0.56
CA SER A 73 -6.70 -12.16 0.01
C SER A 73 -5.54 -11.26 -0.39
N ALA A 74 -5.81 -10.09 -0.99
CA ALA A 74 -4.77 -9.11 -1.32
C ALA A 74 -4.06 -8.57 -0.07
N LEU A 75 -4.83 -8.22 0.98
CA LEU A 75 -4.26 -7.77 2.26
C LEU A 75 -3.44 -8.86 2.95
N SER A 76 -3.90 -10.11 2.93
CA SER A 76 -3.17 -11.26 3.46
C SER A 76 -1.87 -11.51 2.70
N ILE A 77 -1.90 -11.48 1.37
CA ILE A 77 -0.69 -11.59 0.54
C ILE A 77 0.28 -10.50 0.96
N TYR A 78 -0.13 -9.24 0.95
CA TYR A 78 0.77 -8.14 1.31
C TYR A 78 1.34 -8.25 2.73
N HIS A 79 0.55 -8.74 3.69
CA HIS A 79 0.99 -8.85 5.08
C HIS A 79 2.06 -9.95 5.29
N TYR A 80 1.87 -11.11 4.65
CA TYR A 80 2.63 -12.34 4.90
C TYR A 80 3.63 -12.70 3.79
N VAL A 81 3.79 -11.84 2.80
CA VAL A 81 4.72 -12.07 1.71
C VAL A 81 6.17 -12.00 2.18
N ASP A 82 7.05 -12.76 1.53
CA ASP A 82 8.48 -12.73 1.82
C ASP A 82 9.16 -11.44 1.34
N GLU A 83 10.28 -11.13 1.97
CA GLU A 83 11.12 -9.96 1.66
C GLU A 83 11.50 -9.85 0.17
N PRO A 84 11.98 -10.93 -0.49
CA PRO A 84 12.28 -10.88 -1.91
C PRO A 84 11.10 -10.41 -2.78
N PHE A 85 9.87 -10.85 -2.46
CA PHE A 85 8.70 -10.48 -3.27
C PHE A 85 8.25 -9.08 -2.95
N LEU A 86 8.28 -8.68 -1.69
CA LEU A 86 8.00 -7.31 -1.31
C LEU A 86 8.94 -6.34 -2.07
N LYS A 87 10.24 -6.67 -2.16
CA LYS A 87 11.23 -5.89 -2.92
C LYS A 87 10.93 -5.87 -4.42
N GLU A 88 10.56 -7.00 -5.02
CA GLU A 88 10.15 -7.04 -6.44
C GLU A 88 8.90 -6.20 -6.70
N LEU A 89 7.88 -6.36 -5.85
CA LEU A 89 6.63 -5.64 -5.93
C LEU A 89 6.86 -4.12 -5.77
N ASN A 90 7.63 -3.70 -4.77
CA ASN A 90 7.96 -2.29 -4.53
C ASN A 90 8.72 -1.68 -5.71
N LYS A 91 9.74 -2.39 -6.23
CA LYS A 91 10.49 -1.97 -7.41
C LYS A 91 9.61 -1.84 -8.65
N ALA A 92 8.68 -2.78 -8.85
CA ALA A 92 7.74 -2.74 -9.96
C ALA A 92 6.77 -1.55 -9.83
N MET A 93 6.26 -1.28 -8.63
CA MET A 93 5.41 -0.12 -8.37
C MET A 93 6.15 1.20 -8.66
N GLU A 94 7.40 1.32 -8.20
CA GLU A 94 8.21 2.51 -8.39
C GLU A 94 8.56 2.76 -9.87
N THR A 95 8.96 1.72 -10.59
CA THR A 95 9.58 1.88 -11.92
C THR A 95 8.63 1.62 -13.09
N MET A 96 7.60 0.80 -12.90
CA MET A 96 6.74 0.33 -14.01
C MET A 96 5.37 1.01 -14.04
N MET A 97 5.02 1.75 -12.98
CA MET A 97 3.78 2.53 -12.97
C MET A 97 3.95 3.93 -13.59
N VAL A 98 5.17 4.34 -13.95
CA VAL A 98 5.49 5.71 -14.38
C VAL A 98 4.75 6.21 -15.64
N ASN A 99 4.35 5.33 -16.55
CA ASN A 99 3.60 5.69 -17.77
C ASN A 99 2.67 4.55 -18.22
N VAL A 100 1.68 4.88 -19.05
CA VAL A 100 0.64 3.94 -19.51
C VAL A 100 1.23 2.74 -20.24
N THR A 101 2.18 2.94 -21.16
CA THR A 101 2.75 1.87 -21.98
C THR A 101 3.49 0.84 -21.12
N THR A 102 4.38 1.32 -20.23
CA THR A 102 5.12 0.45 -19.30
C THR A 102 4.17 -0.20 -18.30
N TYR A 103 3.16 0.53 -17.82
CA TYR A 103 2.14 -0.02 -16.94
C TYR A 103 1.38 -1.17 -17.62
N GLU A 104 0.88 -0.98 -18.83
CA GLU A 104 0.10 -1.98 -19.55
C GLU A 104 0.92 -3.23 -19.86
N LYS A 105 2.16 -3.05 -20.32
CA LYS A 105 3.02 -4.13 -20.80
C LYS A 105 3.77 -4.86 -19.68
N ASP A 106 4.38 -4.12 -18.76
CA ASP A 106 5.45 -4.62 -17.89
C ASP A 106 5.04 -4.69 -16.42
N PHE A 107 4.04 -3.90 -15.97
CA PHE A 107 3.55 -3.99 -14.59
C PHE A 107 2.63 -5.20 -14.41
N HIS A 108 3.16 -6.34 -13.95
CA HIS A 108 2.39 -7.58 -13.85
C HIS A 108 1.51 -7.69 -12.58
N PHE A 109 1.65 -6.77 -11.63
CA PHE A 109 0.91 -6.77 -10.35
C PHE A 109 -0.42 -5.99 -10.38
N LYS A 110 -1.02 -5.76 -11.56
CA LYS A 110 -2.23 -4.92 -11.75
C LYS A 110 -3.39 -5.29 -10.82
N ALA A 111 -3.69 -6.58 -10.72
CA ALA A 111 -4.81 -7.07 -9.92
C ALA A 111 -4.57 -6.88 -8.41
N LEU A 112 -3.35 -7.16 -7.94
CA LEU A 112 -2.96 -6.97 -6.54
C LEU A 112 -3.01 -5.48 -6.18
N HIS A 113 -2.41 -4.62 -7.00
CA HIS A 113 -2.44 -3.18 -6.81
C HIS A 113 -3.88 -2.63 -6.76
N PHE A 114 -4.74 -3.05 -7.71
CA PHE A 114 -6.15 -2.65 -7.73
C PHE A 114 -6.87 -3.05 -6.45
N LEU A 115 -6.77 -4.31 -6.03
CA LEU A 115 -7.46 -4.80 -4.82
C LEU A 115 -6.97 -4.10 -3.55
N LEU A 116 -5.67 -3.75 -3.46
CA LEU A 116 -5.14 -2.99 -2.32
C LEU A 116 -5.68 -1.55 -2.31
N MET A 117 -5.66 -0.84 -3.44
CA MET A 117 -6.22 0.52 -3.53
C MET A 117 -7.74 0.56 -3.31
N ASP A 118 -8.47 -0.41 -3.86
CA ASP A 118 -9.92 -0.51 -3.68
C ASP A 118 -10.26 -0.82 -2.23
N SER A 119 -9.50 -1.72 -1.58
CA SER A 119 -9.58 -1.94 -0.13
C SER A 119 -9.42 -0.63 0.64
N MET A 120 -8.42 0.21 0.32
CA MET A 120 -8.20 1.47 1.03
C MET A 120 -9.35 2.46 0.84
N THR A 121 -9.97 2.45 -0.33
CA THR A 121 -11.12 3.31 -0.65
C THR A 121 -12.36 2.87 0.13
N LEU A 122 -12.63 1.56 0.18
CA LEU A 122 -13.75 0.98 0.92
C LEU A 122 -13.57 1.09 2.44
N LEU A 123 -12.33 0.96 2.91
CA LEU A 123 -11.96 0.95 4.32
C LEU A 123 -11.53 2.32 4.85
N LYS A 124 -11.67 3.37 4.03
CA LYS A 124 -11.17 4.70 4.36
C LYS A 124 -11.73 5.15 5.71
N PRO A 125 -10.87 5.38 6.72
CA PRO A 125 -11.32 5.77 8.05
C PRO A 125 -11.88 7.20 8.01
N LYS A 126 -12.82 7.48 8.92
CA LYS A 126 -13.38 8.84 9.10
C LYS A 126 -12.36 9.80 9.71
N GLU A 127 -11.45 9.27 10.50
CA GLU A 127 -10.46 10.03 11.25
C GLU A 127 -9.06 9.67 10.77
N CYS A 128 -8.20 10.68 10.69
CA CYS A 128 -6.80 10.51 10.40
C CYS A 128 -6.06 10.10 11.67
N ARG A 129 -4.96 9.36 11.52
CA ARG A 129 -4.18 8.82 12.63
C ARG A 129 -2.69 9.10 12.45
N GLU A 130 -2.00 9.22 13.58
CA GLU A 130 -0.54 9.24 13.63
C GLU A 130 0.02 7.81 13.55
N VAL A 131 0.98 7.61 12.66
CA VAL A 131 1.67 6.34 12.41
C VAL A 131 3.17 6.59 12.29
N TYR A 132 3.95 5.52 12.40
CA TYR A 132 5.40 5.60 12.49
C TYR A 132 6.07 4.70 11.47
N VAL A 133 6.91 5.30 10.63
CA VAL A 133 7.76 4.60 9.67
C VAL A 133 9.18 4.59 10.22
N ILE A 134 9.75 3.40 10.37
CA ILE A 134 11.16 3.27 10.75
C ILE A 134 11.96 3.27 9.45
N LEU A 135 12.94 4.16 9.33
CA LEU A 135 13.85 4.16 8.18
C LEU A 135 14.94 3.11 8.38
N GLU A 136 15.24 2.34 7.33
CA GLU A 136 16.38 1.42 7.33
C GLU A 136 17.72 2.18 7.43
N ASP A 137 18.73 1.52 7.99
CA ASP A 137 20.08 2.09 8.10
C ASP A 137 20.65 2.44 6.72
N GLY A 138 21.12 3.68 6.59
CA GLY A 138 21.68 4.20 5.34
C GLY A 138 20.67 4.87 4.41
N GLU A 139 19.37 4.78 4.72
CA GLU A 139 18.36 5.57 4.02
C GLU A 139 18.55 7.07 4.28
N LYS A 140 18.32 7.87 3.24
CA LYS A 140 18.54 9.31 3.32
C LYS A 140 17.39 9.96 4.09
N VAL A 141 17.73 10.59 5.22
CA VAL A 141 16.76 11.40 5.98
C VAL A 141 16.22 12.54 5.11
N PRO A 142 14.89 12.66 4.96
CA PRO A 142 14.27 13.75 4.21
C PRO A 142 14.62 15.12 4.80
N LYS A 143 14.76 16.14 3.94
CA LYS A 143 15.11 17.50 4.37
C LYS A 143 13.87 18.28 4.79
N ILE A 144 14.02 19.21 5.74
CA ILE A 144 12.95 20.16 6.10
C ILE A 144 12.45 20.89 4.84
N ASN A 145 11.12 21.03 4.73
CA ASN A 145 10.39 21.56 3.58
C ASN A 145 10.50 20.73 2.29
N SER A 146 11.13 19.55 2.30
CA SER A 146 11.07 18.63 1.16
C SER A 146 9.73 17.91 1.11
N THR A 147 9.39 17.43 -0.09
CA THR A 147 8.17 16.64 -0.30
C THR A 147 8.51 15.17 -0.33
N VAL A 148 7.79 14.39 0.46
CA VAL A 148 7.97 12.94 0.60
C VAL A 148 6.76 12.22 0.01
N LYS A 149 7.02 11.19 -0.79
CA LYS A 149 6.01 10.28 -1.31
C LYS A 149 6.51 8.84 -1.18
N PHE A 150 5.66 7.95 -0.70
CA PHE A 150 5.96 6.51 -0.72
C PHE A 150 5.73 5.97 -2.13
N ALA A 151 6.75 5.32 -2.69
CA ALA A 151 6.68 4.80 -4.06
C ALA A 151 5.80 3.54 -4.18
N SER A 152 5.58 2.86 -3.06
CA SER A 152 4.79 1.64 -2.92
C SER A 152 3.88 1.72 -1.71
N PHE A 153 3.04 0.70 -1.52
CA PHE A 153 2.41 0.50 -0.22
C PHE A 153 3.48 0.35 0.87
N THR A 154 3.17 0.79 2.09
CA THR A 154 4.15 0.72 3.18
C THR A 154 3.48 0.16 4.43
N LYS A 155 4.08 -0.89 5.01
CA LYS A 155 3.63 -1.46 6.28
C LYS A 155 4.34 -0.73 7.41
N VAL A 156 3.59 -0.11 8.30
CA VAL A 156 4.10 0.81 9.32
C VAL A 156 3.53 0.49 10.69
N GLU A 157 4.10 1.08 11.73
CA GLU A 157 3.70 0.86 13.11
C GLU A 157 2.60 1.83 13.53
N SER A 158 1.62 1.33 14.28
CA SER A 158 0.59 2.17 14.90
C SER A 158 1.11 2.92 16.13
N ASP A 159 2.11 2.38 16.81
CA ASP A 159 2.78 2.99 17.95
C ASP A 159 4.19 2.42 18.13
N LEU A 160 5.01 3.08 18.95
CA LEU A 160 6.42 2.73 19.16
C LEU A 160 6.67 1.96 20.46
N ARG A 161 5.64 1.57 21.23
CA ARG A 161 5.81 1.11 22.62
C ARG A 161 6.59 -0.21 22.75
N SER A 162 6.63 -1.01 21.70
CA SER A 162 7.31 -2.31 21.68
C SER A 162 8.57 -2.32 20.82
N ILE A 163 9.13 -1.15 20.54
CA ILE A 163 10.24 -0.97 19.60
C ILE A 163 11.37 -0.29 20.37
N ASP A 164 12.55 -0.90 20.34
CA ASP A 164 13.79 -0.24 20.76
C ASP A 164 14.09 0.86 19.74
N VAL A 165 13.89 2.12 20.14
CA VAL A 165 14.04 3.25 19.22
C VAL A 165 15.44 3.85 19.22
N ASP A 166 16.35 3.37 20.07
CA ASP A 166 17.66 4.00 20.21
C ASP A 166 18.46 3.97 18.89
N GLY A 167 18.97 5.13 18.50
CA GLY A 167 19.68 5.34 17.24
C GLY A 167 18.80 5.41 15.98
N LEU A 168 17.51 5.10 16.05
CA LEU A 168 16.65 5.05 14.86
C LEU A 168 16.29 6.42 14.31
N THR A 169 15.97 6.46 13.01
CA THR A 169 15.26 7.58 12.40
C THR A 169 13.83 7.16 12.08
N ILE A 170 12.86 7.90 12.62
CA ILE A 170 11.44 7.57 12.56
C ILE A 170 10.69 8.71 11.88
N LEU A 171 9.95 8.40 10.81
CA LEU A 171 8.99 9.33 10.23
C LEU A 171 7.67 9.24 10.99
N LYS A 172 7.27 10.33 11.64
CA LYS A 172 5.94 10.46 12.24
C LYS A 172 5.00 11.09 11.23
N ILE A 173 3.95 10.36 10.85
CA ILE A 173 3.06 10.73 9.75
C ILE A 173 1.63 10.79 10.26
N LYS A 174 0.91 11.86 9.91
CA LYS A 174 -0.55 11.90 10.07
C LYS A 174 -1.23 11.54 8.75
N THR A 175 -1.71 10.30 8.65
CA THR A 175 -2.35 9.74 7.44
C THR A 175 -3.88 9.68 7.59
N CYS A 176 -4.58 9.91 6.49
CA CYS A 176 -6.04 9.75 6.40
C CYS A 176 -6.44 8.63 5.43
N PHE A 177 -5.46 7.95 4.83
CA PHE A 177 -5.68 6.97 3.78
C PHE A 177 -4.87 5.69 4.05
N TYR A 178 -5.34 4.95 5.05
CA TYR A 178 -4.66 3.78 5.58
C TYR A 178 -5.64 2.64 5.87
N ILE A 179 -5.11 1.43 6.04
CA ILE A 179 -5.85 0.25 6.53
C ILE A 179 -5.19 -0.27 7.81
N ASN A 180 -5.99 -0.54 8.84
CA ASN A 180 -5.53 -1.32 9.99
C ASN A 180 -5.55 -2.82 9.64
N LEU A 181 -4.36 -3.42 9.46
CA LEU A 181 -4.24 -4.82 9.06
C LEU A 181 -4.73 -5.76 10.18
N GLY A 182 -4.57 -5.38 11.44
CA GLY A 182 -5.02 -6.19 12.58
C GLY A 182 -6.52 -6.43 12.55
N ASP A 183 -7.29 -5.37 12.27
CA ASP A 183 -8.75 -5.42 12.19
C ASP A 183 -9.20 -6.27 10.99
N GLN A 184 -8.59 -6.06 9.82
CA GLN A 184 -9.01 -6.72 8.57
C GLN A 184 -8.60 -8.20 8.49
N LEU A 185 -7.49 -8.56 9.14
CA LEU A 185 -6.95 -9.93 9.15
C LEU A 185 -7.28 -10.69 10.44
N CYS A 186 -8.01 -10.06 11.38
CA CYS A 186 -8.30 -10.59 12.72
C CYS A 186 -7.04 -11.03 13.47
N LEU A 187 -5.99 -10.21 13.37
CA LEU A 187 -4.72 -10.38 14.06
C LEU A 187 -4.69 -9.39 15.22
N LYS A 188 -5.17 -9.84 16.38
CA LYS A 188 -5.23 -9.01 17.60
C LYS A 188 -3.83 -8.53 17.96
N ASN A 189 -3.72 -7.27 18.37
CA ASN A 189 -2.48 -6.64 18.79
C ASN A 189 -1.37 -6.65 17.73
N LEU A 190 -1.71 -6.78 16.45
CA LEU A 190 -0.72 -6.75 15.38
C LEU A 190 0.01 -5.38 15.30
N GLY A 191 -0.70 -4.29 15.56
CA GLY A 191 -0.13 -2.93 15.54
C GLY A 191 0.34 -2.45 14.17
N LYS A 192 0.06 -3.19 13.08
CA LYS A 192 0.49 -2.84 11.73
C LYS A 192 -0.59 -2.10 10.95
N ILE A 193 -0.19 -0.99 10.35
CA ILE A 193 -0.98 -0.17 9.43
C ILE A 193 -0.40 -0.30 8.02
N LEU A 194 -1.26 -0.34 7.02
CA LEU A 194 -0.86 -0.28 5.62
C LEU A 194 -1.14 1.12 5.06
N LEU A 195 -0.10 1.81 4.60
CA LEU A 195 -0.16 3.12 3.96
C LEU A 195 -0.28 3.03 2.45
N SER A 196 -1.02 3.98 1.88
CA SER A 196 -1.14 4.14 0.45
C SER A 196 0.06 4.86 -0.16
N PRO A 197 0.52 4.48 -1.36
CA PRO A 197 1.47 5.28 -2.15
C PRO A 197 0.86 6.58 -2.70
N ALA A 198 -0.44 6.82 -2.51
CA ALA A 198 -1.13 7.98 -3.07
C ALA A 198 -0.98 9.26 -2.23
N GLU A 199 -0.61 9.17 -0.96
CA GLU A 199 -0.45 10.34 -0.09
C GLU A 199 0.90 11.04 -0.35
N VAL A 200 0.88 12.37 -0.30
CA VAL A 200 2.06 13.22 -0.42
C VAL A 200 2.18 14.06 0.83
N PHE A 201 3.39 14.11 1.37
CA PHE A 201 3.70 14.74 2.63
C PHE A 201 4.76 15.83 2.49
N THR A 202 4.79 16.76 3.44
CA THR A 202 5.87 17.73 3.58
C THR A 202 6.54 17.54 4.92
N VAL A 203 7.87 17.58 4.91
CA VAL A 203 8.68 17.52 6.13
C VAL A 203 8.54 18.85 6.86
N GLU A 204 7.84 18.86 7.99
CA GLU A 204 7.63 20.06 8.78
C GLU A 204 8.84 20.39 9.66
N ARG A 205 9.37 19.36 10.32
CA ARG A 205 10.47 19.50 11.28
C ARG A 205 11.18 18.17 11.49
N ILE A 206 12.39 18.28 12.01
CA ILE A 206 13.24 17.15 12.40
C ILE A 206 13.67 17.42 13.84
N ASP A 207 13.24 16.55 14.75
CA ASP A 207 13.48 16.66 16.18
C ASP A 207 14.40 15.53 16.64
N LYS A 208 15.35 15.82 17.53
CA LYS A 208 16.06 14.78 18.29
C LYS A 208 15.28 14.53 19.58
N LYS A 209 14.81 13.30 19.77
CA LYS A 209 14.04 12.88 20.94
C LYS A 209 14.91 12.05 21.87
N THR A 210 14.60 12.15 23.16
CA THR A 210 15.13 11.28 24.20
C THR A 210 13.96 10.82 25.07
N VAL A 211 13.75 9.52 25.20
CA VAL A 211 12.69 8.92 26.04
C VAL A 211 13.32 7.77 26.80
N GLU A 212 13.27 7.77 28.13
CA GLU A 212 13.79 6.66 28.97
C GLU A 212 15.23 6.22 28.59
N ASP A 213 16.10 7.21 28.35
CA ASP A 213 17.50 7.06 27.88
C ASP A 213 17.70 6.63 26.42
N GLU A 214 16.65 6.25 25.70
CA GLU A 214 16.67 5.97 24.26
C GLU A 214 16.62 7.27 23.44
N LYS A 215 17.52 7.42 22.47
CA LYS A 215 17.66 8.62 21.63
C LYS A 215 17.38 8.31 20.18
N TYR A 216 16.45 9.04 19.58
CA TYR A 216 16.09 8.83 18.17
C TYR A 216 15.83 10.15 17.45
N THR A 217 15.85 10.09 16.12
CA THR A 217 15.50 11.24 15.27
C THR A 217 14.06 11.08 14.81
N GLU A 218 13.18 12.02 15.19
CA GLU A 218 11.79 12.08 14.74
C GLU A 218 11.67 13.10 13.60
N VAL A 219 11.25 12.64 12.41
CA VAL A 219 10.95 13.50 11.27
C VAL A 219 9.42 13.61 11.18
N VAL A 220 8.87 14.80 11.38
CA VAL A 220 7.41 14.99 11.39
C VAL A 220 6.94 15.41 10.00
N LEU A 221 6.00 14.63 9.46
CA LEU A 221 5.43 14.82 8.14
C LEU A 221 3.96 15.24 8.27
N SER A 222 3.60 16.34 7.63
CA SER A 222 2.19 16.71 7.45
C SER A 222 1.68 16.38 6.07
N HIS A 223 0.41 15.99 6.03
CA HIS A 223 -0.29 15.71 4.78
C HIS A 223 -0.39 16.99 3.94
N ARG A 224 0.15 16.94 2.71
CA ARG A 224 0.08 18.03 1.74
C ARG A 224 -1.06 17.82 0.74
N ASP A 225 -1.11 16.66 0.11
CA ASP A 225 -2.03 16.38 -1.01
C ASP A 225 -2.24 14.87 -1.21
N LEU A 226 -3.30 14.49 -1.93
CA LEU A 226 -3.53 13.13 -2.43
C LEU A 226 -3.18 13.08 -3.92
N GLN A 227 -2.02 12.53 -4.26
CA GLN A 227 -1.58 12.36 -5.64
C GLN A 227 -1.58 10.90 -6.05
N SER A 228 -2.73 10.49 -6.55
CA SER A 228 -2.83 9.30 -7.39
C SER A 228 -2.36 9.65 -8.80
N ASN A 229 -1.12 9.27 -9.14
CA ASN A 229 -0.59 9.41 -10.50
C ASN A 229 -1.37 8.57 -11.53
N HIS A 230 -2.31 7.72 -11.07
CA HIS A 230 -2.93 6.67 -11.88
C HIS A 230 -4.46 6.62 -11.80
N ASN A 231 -5.11 7.69 -11.31
CA ASN A 231 -6.59 7.73 -11.17
C ASN A 231 -7.37 7.44 -12.46
N CYS A 232 -6.71 7.33 -13.62
CA CYS A 232 -7.35 7.14 -14.91
C CYS A 232 -6.63 6.18 -15.86
N VAL A 233 -5.52 5.51 -15.45
CA VAL A 233 -4.73 4.71 -16.41
C VAL A 233 -5.37 3.34 -16.67
N MET A 234 -6.09 2.77 -15.69
CA MET A 234 -6.82 1.51 -15.88
C MET A 234 -8.05 1.60 -16.78
N PHE A 235 -8.56 2.82 -17.05
CA PHE A 235 -9.77 3.02 -17.83
C PHE A 235 -9.52 4.12 -18.86
N SER A 236 -9.37 3.75 -20.14
CA SER A 236 -9.17 4.65 -21.27
C SER A 236 -10.33 5.66 -21.52
N ARG A 237 -11.29 5.78 -20.59
CA ARG A 237 -12.47 6.67 -20.69
C ARG A 237 -12.49 7.82 -19.69
N CYS A 238 -11.55 7.92 -18.75
CA CYS A 238 -11.42 9.14 -17.96
C CYS A 238 -10.59 10.16 -18.75
N LYS A 239 -11.26 11.11 -19.39
CA LYS A 239 -10.61 12.25 -20.05
C LYS A 239 -9.83 13.03 -18.99
N SER A 240 -8.53 13.17 -19.18
CA SER A 240 -7.72 14.10 -18.43
C SER A 240 -8.24 15.53 -18.68
N ILE A 241 -8.65 16.21 -17.61
CA ILE A 241 -8.70 17.67 -17.64
C ILE A 241 -7.25 18.10 -17.50
N SER A 242 -6.64 18.49 -18.63
CA SER A 242 -5.36 19.15 -18.64
C SER A 242 -5.52 20.50 -17.94
N ASN A 243 -4.76 20.74 -16.87
CA ASN A 243 -4.43 22.08 -16.44
C ASN A 243 -2.93 22.20 -16.16
N PRO A 244 -2.35 23.40 -16.38
CA PRO A 244 -1.02 23.53 -16.94
C PRO A 244 0.10 23.42 -15.88
N SER A 245 1.23 22.92 -16.38
CA SER A 245 2.60 23.01 -15.84
C SER A 245 2.75 23.56 -14.41
N LYS A 246 2.87 22.65 -13.43
CA LYS A 246 3.60 22.95 -12.19
C LYS A 246 5.07 22.62 -12.39
N SER A 247 5.90 23.56 -11.99
CA SER A 247 7.37 23.50 -11.92
C SER A 247 7.84 22.16 -11.36
N LYS A 248 8.96 21.65 -11.90
CA LYS A 248 9.68 20.48 -11.36
C LYS A 248 10.10 20.76 -9.91
N GLU A 249 9.25 20.39 -8.96
CA GLU A 249 9.64 20.20 -7.56
C GLU A 249 10.20 18.78 -7.42
N THR A 250 11.39 18.68 -6.83
CA THR A 250 12.04 17.40 -6.56
C THR A 250 11.27 16.70 -5.44
N VAL A 251 10.51 15.66 -5.77
CA VAL A 251 9.87 14.77 -4.79
C VAL A 251 10.89 13.71 -4.38
N GLU A 252 11.13 13.58 -3.08
CA GLU A 252 11.96 12.50 -2.53
C GLU A 252 11.06 11.26 -2.36
N SER A 253 11.34 10.22 -3.15
CA SER A 253 10.74 8.90 -2.95
C SER A 253 11.39 8.24 -1.74
N VAL A 254 10.58 7.73 -0.82
CA VAL A 254 11.04 6.93 0.32
C VAL A 254 10.49 5.52 0.16
N ASN A 255 11.36 4.52 0.24
CA ASN A 255 11.02 3.10 0.15
C ASN A 255 11.63 2.41 1.38
N PRO A 256 10.97 2.54 2.54
CA PRO A 256 11.46 2.04 3.81
C PRO A 256 11.25 0.54 3.96
#